data_AF-A0A7S1K9N2-F1
#
_entry.id   AF-A0A7S1K9N2-F1
#
_cell.length_a   1.000
_cell.length_b   1.000
_cell.length_c   1.000
_cell.angle_alpha   90.00
_cell.angle_beta   90.00
_cell.angle_gamma   90.00
#
_symmetry.space_group_name_H-M   'P 1'
#
loop_
_entity.id
_entity.type
_entity.pdbx_description
1 polymer ?
#
loop_
_entity_poly.entity_id
_entity_poly.type
_entity_poly.pdbx_seq_one_letter_code
_entity_poly.pdbx_strand_id
1 'polypeptide(L)'
;MPPRLALPSLQTIRGLRPGHSVVAARWKMPALQDVLDARAEPERSAPPLSDPLRLRFWVSTSTSLRRLDVCSSPRHKAMVLDNVGGRYSGGGGGAGGDKARLLANLEDIGTIEFSPHTPVAHGLSRLESVLVSRGCDGVQGRGLTSVKVDITGRHTRAASTTVEMLVALERFVEMVWRSRTVQITPGAIPQPHISAFDLTALLRLPPNATPFIKQTITRLAKVALTVEWRVSNADLTDQQPLESPNEAVKEVAAAISFANTETVSIQSNSHFNNNQQQQQQQIVSPRPNALEHLDGSHAFPKAKALLIDTPFGCHAVGPLMRAMRSTVERVEMLSTGEMPLPAEAWGVYLAGMGPHTTLSGTLKMRVEGWGEPIDWGDRAHKMPTVKGIELYLTVPGNVAHSLAEEDDYFYAFIQQLIKLRGLDRVEIMEPVGTSRRVLRTRCPNKTIGDFTIDFHGSLRLIRTTWTSRGR
;
A
#
# COMPACT_ATOMS: atom_id res chain seq x y z
N MET A 1 27.55 2.72 43.37
CA MET A 1 27.32 3.91 42.52
C MET A 1 27.32 5.15 43.40
N PRO A 2 27.94 6.27 42.99
CA PRO A 2 27.91 7.52 43.76
C PRO A 2 26.46 8.03 43.94
N PRO A 3 26.16 8.73 45.05
CA PRO A 3 24.83 9.29 45.30
C PRO A 3 24.45 10.30 44.21
N ARG A 4 23.19 10.27 43.79
CA ARG A 4 22.67 11.21 42.78
C ARG A 4 22.47 12.59 43.40
N LEU A 5 22.93 13.64 42.72
CA LEU A 5 22.68 15.04 43.09
C LEU A 5 21.22 15.41 42.79
N ALA A 6 20.61 16.31 43.57
CA ALA A 6 19.23 16.74 43.34
C ALA A 6 19.16 18.11 42.67
N LEU A 7 18.25 18.25 41.71
CA LEU A 7 17.89 19.49 41.02
C LEU A 7 16.40 19.78 41.28
N PRO A 8 16.04 20.25 42.49
CA PRO A 8 14.65 20.36 42.92
C PRO A 8 13.86 21.47 42.19
N SER A 9 14.55 22.43 41.56
CA SER A 9 13.93 23.56 40.84
C SER A 9 13.89 23.37 39.32
N LEU A 10 14.48 22.29 38.79
CA LEU A 10 14.50 22.06 37.34
C LEU A 10 13.12 21.57 36.87
N GLN A 11 12.39 22.44 36.17
CA GLN A 11 11.03 22.15 35.69
C GLN A 11 10.97 21.74 34.22
N THR A 12 11.90 22.20 33.39
CA THR A 12 11.82 22.02 31.94
C THR A 12 13.18 21.66 31.36
N ILE A 13 13.18 20.72 30.42
CA ILE A 13 14.35 20.35 29.62
C ILE A 13 13.99 20.46 28.15
N ARG A 14 14.86 21.10 27.37
CA ARG A 14 14.72 21.26 25.91
C ARG A 14 15.99 20.83 25.19
N GLY A 15 15.86 20.37 23.95
CA GLY A 15 17.02 20.11 23.09
C GLY A 15 17.91 18.97 23.60
N LEU A 16 17.29 17.86 24.00
CA LEU A 16 18.01 16.67 24.42
C LEU A 16 18.96 16.18 23.32
N ARG A 17 20.23 15.96 23.67
CA ARG A 17 21.27 15.38 22.80
C ARG A 17 21.74 14.05 23.35
N PRO A 18 22.35 13.17 22.53
CA PRO A 18 22.67 11.81 22.97
C PRO A 18 23.57 11.78 24.21
N GLY A 19 24.51 12.73 24.31
CA GLY A 19 25.44 12.86 25.45
C GLY A 19 24.78 13.26 26.77
N HIS A 20 23.60 13.88 26.76
CA HIS A 20 22.98 14.38 28.01
C HIS A 20 22.45 13.25 28.91
N SER A 21 22.27 12.03 28.38
CA SER A 21 21.83 10.87 29.16
C SER A 21 22.77 10.47 30.30
N VAL A 22 24.08 10.65 30.12
CA VAL A 22 25.10 10.40 31.14
C VAL A 22 24.92 11.35 32.32
N VAL A 23 24.52 12.58 32.02
CA VAL A 23 24.24 13.62 33.02
C VAL A 23 22.96 13.30 33.78
N ALA A 24 21.88 12.94 33.07
CA ALA A 24 20.60 12.56 33.66
C ALA A 24 20.71 11.42 34.67
N ALA A 25 21.55 10.41 34.39
CA ALA A 25 21.74 9.26 35.27
C ALA A 25 22.35 9.64 36.65
N ARG A 26 22.98 10.81 36.76
CA ARG A 26 23.63 11.31 37.98
C ARG A 26 22.73 12.23 38.81
N TRP A 27 21.57 12.65 38.28
CA TRP A 27 20.72 13.66 38.90
C TRP A 27 19.33 13.13 39.28
N LYS A 28 18.72 13.75 40.28
CA LYS A 28 17.30 13.61 40.67
C LYS A 28 16.59 14.91 40.34
N MET A 29 15.46 14.83 39.64
CA MET A 29 14.73 15.98 39.12
C MET A 29 13.24 15.86 39.50
N PRO A 30 12.88 16.02 40.79
CA PRO A 30 11.52 15.77 41.26
C PRO A 30 10.49 16.73 40.67
N ALA A 31 10.86 18.00 40.47
CA ALA A 31 9.98 19.04 39.94
C ALA A 31 9.93 19.09 38.40
N LEU A 32 10.53 18.13 37.68
CA LEU A 32 10.55 18.12 36.22
C LEU A 32 9.14 17.91 35.66
N GLN A 33 8.61 18.93 35.00
CA GLN A 33 7.28 18.94 34.38
C GLN A 33 7.36 18.67 32.88
N ASP A 34 8.34 19.25 32.20
CA ASP A 34 8.39 19.25 30.74
C ASP A 34 9.70 18.68 30.20
N VAL A 35 9.59 17.72 29.30
CA VAL A 35 10.69 17.22 28.48
C VAL A 35 10.31 17.43 27.02
N LEU A 36 10.99 18.37 26.35
CA LEU A 36 10.66 18.81 24.99
C LEU A 36 11.83 18.49 24.04
N ASP A 37 11.57 17.69 23.00
CA ASP A 37 12.52 17.48 21.92
C ASP A 37 12.57 18.73 21.02
N ALA A 38 13.75 19.23 20.69
CA ALA A 38 13.92 20.50 19.96
C ALA A 38 13.73 20.35 18.43
N ARG A 39 13.16 19.24 17.94
CA ARG A 39 12.96 18.98 16.50
C ARG A 39 11.89 19.85 15.82
N ALA A 40 11.60 21.02 16.38
CA ALA A 40 10.95 22.09 15.63
C ALA A 40 11.87 22.64 14.50
N GLU A 41 13.18 22.42 14.59
CA GLU A 41 14.13 22.80 13.52
C GLU A 41 14.33 21.64 12.52
N PRO A 42 13.97 21.81 11.24
CA PRO A 42 13.99 20.77 10.20
C PRO A 42 15.41 20.52 9.64
N GLU A 43 16.43 20.39 10.49
CA GLU A 43 17.77 20.01 10.03
C GLU A 43 17.81 18.52 9.66
N ARG A 44 17.94 18.29 8.35
CA ARG A 44 17.70 17.05 7.59
C ARG A 44 18.63 15.85 7.84
N SER A 45 19.48 15.82 8.86
CA SER A 45 20.59 14.84 8.87
C SER A 45 20.92 14.16 10.20
N ALA A 46 20.31 14.56 11.33
CA ALA A 46 20.57 13.86 12.58
C ALA A 46 19.73 12.58 12.69
N PRO A 47 20.34 11.38 12.86
CA PRO A 47 19.59 10.16 13.12
C PRO A 47 18.73 10.37 14.39
N PRO A 48 17.50 9.84 14.41
CA PRO A 48 16.55 10.14 15.46
C PRO A 48 17.16 9.76 16.82
N LEU A 49 17.12 10.72 17.74
CA LEU A 49 17.58 10.67 19.13
C LEU A 49 16.83 9.66 20.01
N SER A 50 16.02 8.79 19.40
CA SER A 50 15.12 7.85 20.04
C SER A 50 15.83 6.60 20.51
N ASP A 51 16.89 6.78 21.33
CA ASP A 51 17.26 5.76 22.29
C ASP A 51 16.37 5.92 23.53
N PRO A 52 15.25 5.16 23.63
CA PRO A 52 14.35 5.25 24.78
C PRO A 52 15.05 4.90 26.11
N LEU A 53 16.19 4.19 26.08
CA LEU A 53 16.98 3.92 27.27
C LEU A 53 17.62 5.18 27.84
N ARG A 54 17.70 6.27 27.07
CA ARG A 54 18.24 7.56 27.51
C ARG A 54 17.15 8.45 28.09
N LEU A 55 15.99 8.50 27.45
CA LEU A 55 14.84 9.27 27.92
C LEU A 55 14.34 8.83 29.29
N ARG A 56 14.40 7.52 29.58
CA ARG A 56 13.99 6.99 30.90
C ARG A 56 14.76 7.63 32.06
N PHE A 57 16.04 8.01 31.89
CA PHE A 57 16.83 8.57 32.98
C PHE A 57 16.31 9.94 33.42
N TRP A 58 15.87 10.76 32.47
CA TRP A 58 15.31 12.08 32.74
C TRP A 58 14.02 12.01 33.55
N VAL A 59 13.10 11.14 33.12
CA VAL A 59 11.76 11.06 33.73
C VAL A 59 11.73 10.17 34.98
N SER A 60 12.72 9.29 35.17
CA SER A 60 12.70 8.28 36.24
C SER A 60 12.60 8.85 37.66
N THR A 61 13.05 10.08 37.85
CA THR A 61 13.04 10.75 39.16
C THR A 61 11.99 11.84 39.29
N SER A 62 11.20 12.09 38.24
CA SER A 62 10.14 13.10 38.27
C SER A 62 8.91 12.59 39.01
N THR A 63 8.29 13.48 39.78
CA THR A 63 6.98 13.31 40.42
C THR A 63 5.94 14.31 39.90
N SER A 64 6.32 15.14 38.93
CA SER A 64 5.51 16.28 38.46
C SER A 64 5.42 16.35 36.94
N LEU A 65 5.72 15.25 36.24
CA LEU A 65 5.73 15.20 34.78
C LEU A 65 4.33 15.55 34.23
N ARG A 66 4.29 16.58 33.38
CA ARG A 66 3.10 17.06 32.66
C ARG A 66 3.19 16.85 31.16
N ARG A 67 4.37 17.09 30.56
CA ARG A 67 4.58 16.95 29.11
C ARG A 67 5.85 16.17 28.79
N LEU A 68 5.70 15.15 27.94
CA LEU A 68 6.80 14.42 27.32
C LEU A 68 6.71 14.58 25.80
N ASP A 69 7.08 15.76 25.29
CA ASP A 69 6.99 16.07 23.86
C ASP A 69 8.21 15.52 23.10
N VAL A 70 8.20 14.21 22.84
CA VAL A 70 9.24 13.51 22.08
C VAL A 70 8.59 12.65 21.00
N CYS A 71 9.13 12.65 19.79
CA CYS A 71 8.66 11.75 18.73
C CYS A 71 9.25 10.34 18.93
N SER A 72 8.40 9.34 19.18
CA SER A 72 8.83 7.94 19.39
C SER A 72 7.70 6.93 19.25
N SER A 73 8.03 5.66 19.03
CA SER A 73 7.04 4.57 18.97
C SER A 73 6.26 4.38 20.28
N PRO A 74 5.03 3.82 20.22
CA PRO A 74 4.23 3.52 21.42
C PRO A 74 5.00 2.67 22.45
N ARG A 75 5.73 1.66 21.99
CA ARG A 75 6.55 0.78 22.83
C ARG A 75 7.64 1.55 23.57
N HIS A 76 8.29 2.49 22.90
CA HIS A 76 9.33 3.33 23.49
C HIS A 76 8.75 4.27 24.54
N LYS A 77 7.62 4.92 24.25
CA LYS A 77 6.89 5.74 25.23
C LYS A 77 6.50 4.93 26.46
N ALA A 78 5.93 3.75 26.26
CA ALA A 78 5.53 2.86 27.35
C ALA A 78 6.73 2.52 28.24
N MET A 79 7.87 2.17 27.65
CA MET A 79 9.08 1.87 28.40
C MET A 79 9.60 3.07 29.20
N VAL A 80 9.59 4.27 28.62
CA VAL A 80 10.05 5.49 29.30
C VAL A 80 9.13 5.85 30.47
N LEU A 81 7.82 5.84 30.25
CA LEU A 81 6.80 6.20 31.24
C LEU A 81 6.71 5.17 32.38
N ASP A 82 6.94 3.88 32.10
CA ASP A 82 7.01 2.85 33.12
C ASP A 82 8.23 3.02 34.06
N ASN A 83 9.22 3.81 33.67
CA ASN A 83 10.35 4.12 34.57
C ASN A 83 10.11 5.34 35.47
N VAL A 84 9.01 6.09 35.30
CA VAL A 84 8.72 7.27 36.12
C VAL A 84 8.54 6.86 37.59
N GLY A 85 9.28 7.48 38.50
CA GLY A 85 9.38 7.07 39.91
C GLY A 85 9.84 5.63 40.15
N GLY A 86 10.52 5.01 39.17
CA GLY A 86 10.92 3.60 39.19
C GLY A 86 12.22 3.28 39.94
N ARG A 87 12.18 2.17 40.70
CA ARG A 87 13.22 1.28 41.28
C ARG A 87 14.45 1.81 42.02
N TYR A 88 14.90 3.05 41.82
CA TYR A 88 16.10 3.56 42.52
C TYR A 88 15.80 4.23 43.86
N SER A 89 14.54 4.22 44.32
CA SER A 89 14.18 4.50 45.70
C SER A 89 14.54 3.29 46.58
N GLY A 90 15.82 2.99 46.73
CA GLY A 90 16.36 1.88 47.52
C GLY A 90 16.23 2.06 49.04
N GLY A 91 15.12 2.61 49.53
CA GLY A 91 14.90 2.84 50.95
C GLY A 91 13.46 2.52 51.36
N GLY A 92 13.33 1.53 52.23
CA GLY A 92 12.27 1.42 53.25
C GLY A 92 10.85 1.20 52.74
N GLY A 93 10.32 -0.01 52.96
CA GLY A 93 8.90 -0.31 52.75
C GLY A 93 8.00 0.65 53.52
N GLY A 94 6.91 1.09 52.88
CA GLY A 94 5.86 1.86 53.56
C GLY A 94 5.29 3.03 52.77
N ALA A 95 4.88 2.83 51.51
CA ALA A 95 3.89 3.69 50.83
C ALA A 95 3.50 3.05 49.49
N GLY A 96 2.70 1.98 49.55
CA GLY A 96 2.17 1.33 48.33
C GLY A 96 1.17 2.20 47.55
N GLY A 97 0.61 3.25 48.18
CA GLY A 97 -0.46 4.05 47.59
C GLY A 97 0.00 5.13 46.59
N ASP A 98 1.17 5.75 46.80
CA ASP A 98 1.51 6.99 46.08
C ASP A 98 2.21 6.75 44.73
N LYS A 99 2.79 5.55 44.53
CA LYS A 99 3.40 5.17 43.24
C LYS A 99 2.37 5.01 42.11
N ALA A 100 1.11 4.77 42.46
CA ALA A 100 0.02 4.56 41.50
C ALA A 100 -0.42 5.85 40.78
N ARG A 101 0.09 7.03 41.15
CA ARG A 101 -0.41 8.33 40.64
C ARG A 101 0.66 9.26 40.08
N LEU A 102 1.84 8.74 39.79
CA LEU A 102 2.97 9.54 39.32
C LEU A 102 2.75 10.20 37.95
N LEU A 103 1.81 9.71 37.15
CA LEU A 103 1.43 10.28 35.86
C LEU A 103 0.03 10.92 35.87
N ALA A 104 -0.57 11.14 37.05
CA ALA A 104 -1.90 11.72 37.16
C ALA A 104 -2.04 13.14 36.57
N ASN A 105 -0.93 13.87 36.47
CA ASN A 105 -0.85 15.20 35.89
C ASN A 105 -0.28 15.20 34.45
N LEU A 106 -0.09 14.02 33.85
CA LEU A 106 0.42 13.93 32.48
C LEU A 106 -0.67 14.39 31.51
N GLU A 107 -0.38 15.45 30.78
CA GLU A 107 -1.29 16.12 29.85
C GLU A 107 -0.95 15.81 28.40
N ASP A 108 0.31 15.49 28.10
CA ASP A 108 0.84 15.39 26.74
C ASP A 108 2.03 14.42 26.67
N ILE A 109 2.01 13.50 25.71
CA ILE A 109 3.09 12.52 25.46
C ILE A 109 3.79 12.74 24.12
N GLY A 110 3.60 13.90 23.51
CA GLY A 110 4.18 14.28 22.24
C GLY A 110 3.64 13.48 21.07
N THR A 111 4.52 13.24 20.10
CA THR A 111 4.18 12.54 18.87
C THR A 111 4.42 11.04 18.99
N ILE A 112 3.38 10.25 18.73
CA ILE A 112 3.45 8.81 18.53
C ILE A 112 3.90 8.56 17.09
N GLU A 113 5.08 7.99 16.93
CA GLU A 113 5.63 7.59 15.63
C GLU A 113 5.18 6.16 15.32
N PHE A 114 4.55 5.96 14.17
CA PHE A 114 4.25 4.62 13.69
C PHE A 114 5.29 4.15 12.68
N SER A 115 5.70 2.89 12.82
CA SER A 115 6.62 2.22 11.92
C SER A 115 5.97 0.95 11.38
N PRO A 116 6.10 0.68 10.07
CA PRO A 116 5.51 -0.50 9.45
C PRO A 116 6.06 -1.82 10.00
N HIS A 117 7.22 -1.82 10.64
CA HIS A 117 7.89 -3.04 11.13
C HIS A 117 7.57 -3.38 12.58
N THR A 118 6.82 -2.53 13.29
CA THR A 118 6.52 -2.75 14.72
C THR A 118 5.05 -3.07 14.91
N PRO A 119 4.69 -4.10 15.70
CA PRO A 119 3.29 -4.42 15.99
C PRO A 119 2.68 -3.29 16.82
N VAL A 120 2.02 -2.35 16.14
CA VAL A 120 1.55 -1.10 16.73
C VAL A 120 0.52 -1.35 17.83
N ALA A 121 -0.42 -2.25 17.59
CA ALA A 121 -1.48 -2.58 18.54
C ALA A 121 -0.90 -3.02 19.91
N HIS A 122 0.06 -3.94 19.92
CA HIS A 122 0.73 -4.35 21.16
C HIS A 122 1.49 -3.19 21.83
N GLY A 123 2.11 -2.32 21.04
CA GLY A 123 2.78 -1.12 21.56
C GLY A 123 1.81 -0.15 22.25
N LEU A 124 0.65 0.08 21.64
CA LEU A 124 -0.41 0.95 22.18
C LEU A 124 -1.05 0.34 23.42
N SER A 125 -1.42 -0.95 23.41
CA SER A 125 -1.98 -1.62 24.60
C SER A 125 -1.01 -1.59 25.78
N ARG A 126 0.30 -1.74 25.53
CA ARG A 126 1.31 -1.60 26.59
C ARG A 126 1.39 -0.15 27.10
N LEU A 127 1.36 0.83 26.20
CA LEU A 127 1.37 2.25 26.59
C LEU A 127 0.13 2.60 27.42
N GLU A 128 -1.04 2.16 27.00
CA GLU A 128 -2.31 2.28 27.73
C GLU A 128 -2.19 1.74 29.14
N SER A 129 -1.76 0.48 29.29
CA SER A 129 -1.60 -0.18 30.59
C SER A 129 -0.64 0.59 31.51
N VAL A 130 0.46 1.12 30.97
CA VAL A 130 1.40 1.95 31.74
C VAL A 130 0.75 3.27 32.16
N LEU A 131 0.01 3.95 31.28
CA LEU A 131 -0.66 5.20 31.62
C LEU A 131 -1.72 4.99 32.71
N VAL A 132 -2.60 4.00 32.52
CA VAL A 132 -3.67 3.66 33.46
C VAL A 132 -3.10 3.26 34.82
N SER A 133 -2.12 2.34 34.86
CA SER A 133 -1.51 1.90 36.12
C SER A 133 -0.76 2.98 36.90
N ARG A 134 -0.46 4.11 36.25
CA ARG A 134 0.21 5.29 36.86
C ARG A 134 -0.73 6.48 37.06
N GLY A 135 -2.04 6.27 36.89
CA GLY A 135 -3.09 7.25 37.21
C GLY A 135 -3.44 8.21 36.08
N CYS A 136 -3.03 7.91 34.84
CA CYS A 136 -3.38 8.64 33.62
C CYS A 136 -4.45 7.85 32.85
N ASP A 137 -5.64 7.73 33.41
CA ASP A 137 -6.73 6.84 32.95
C ASP A 137 -7.95 7.58 32.35
N GLY A 138 -7.87 8.90 32.13
CA GLY A 138 -9.00 9.71 31.65
C GLY A 138 -10.06 10.01 32.72
N VAL A 139 -10.07 9.28 33.83
CA VAL A 139 -11.11 9.34 34.86
C VAL A 139 -10.85 10.50 35.82
N GLN A 140 -11.90 11.08 36.41
CA GLN A 140 -11.81 12.22 37.34
C GLN A 140 -11.12 13.47 36.75
N GLY A 141 -11.16 13.63 35.42
CA GLY A 141 -10.50 14.76 34.77
C GLY A 141 -8.97 14.66 34.81
N ARG A 142 -8.41 13.46 34.88
CA ARG A 142 -6.95 13.22 34.78
C ARG A 142 -6.70 12.46 33.51
N GLY A 143 -5.68 12.83 32.74
CA GLY A 143 -5.38 12.15 31.50
C GLY A 143 -4.88 13.08 30.42
N LEU A 144 -4.59 12.49 29.27
CA LEU A 144 -4.04 13.22 28.15
C LEU A 144 -5.07 14.23 27.63
N THR A 145 -4.57 15.41 27.31
CA THR A 145 -5.32 16.49 26.65
C THR A 145 -4.97 16.58 25.17
N SER A 146 -3.78 16.12 24.79
CA SER A 146 -3.31 16.07 23.41
C SER A 146 -2.47 14.82 23.18
N VAL A 147 -2.66 14.21 22.02
CA VAL A 147 -1.77 13.21 21.45
C VAL A 147 -1.59 13.55 19.98
N LYS A 148 -0.33 13.72 19.57
CA LYS A 148 0.03 13.88 18.17
C LYS A 148 0.40 12.51 17.62
N VAL A 149 0.07 12.28 16.36
CA VAL A 149 0.28 10.99 15.74
C VAL A 149 0.89 11.20 14.38
N ASP A 150 2.08 10.65 14.17
CA ASP A 150 2.73 10.64 12.87
C ASP A 150 2.49 9.30 12.17
N ILE A 151 1.49 9.32 11.30
CA ILE A 151 1.12 8.19 10.43
C ILE A 151 2.01 8.17 9.18
N THR A 152 2.70 9.27 8.86
CA THR A 152 3.34 9.51 7.56
C THR A 152 4.86 9.36 7.58
N GLY A 153 5.52 9.58 8.72
CA GLY A 153 6.96 9.83 8.80
C GLY A 153 7.86 8.70 8.28
N ARG A 154 7.40 7.44 8.31
CA ARG A 154 8.10 6.28 7.71
C ARG A 154 7.21 5.34 6.93
N HIS A 155 5.91 5.59 6.90
CA HIS A 155 5.00 4.78 6.11
C HIS A 155 5.06 5.27 4.67
N THR A 156 5.88 4.62 3.86
CA THR A 156 5.82 4.75 2.41
C THR A 156 4.50 4.21 1.87
N ARG A 157 3.83 3.32 2.61
CA ARG A 157 2.67 2.57 2.16
C ARG A 157 1.52 2.58 3.17
N ALA A 158 0.32 2.93 2.71
CA ALA A 158 -0.92 2.75 3.47
C ALA A 158 -1.54 1.41 3.10
N ALA A 159 -1.70 0.50 4.08
CA ALA A 159 -2.18 -0.87 3.85
C ALA A 159 -3.10 -1.36 4.96
N SER A 160 -3.49 -2.65 4.95
CA SER A 160 -4.31 -3.27 6.00
C SER A 160 -3.80 -2.98 7.43
N THR A 161 -2.49 -3.02 7.65
CA THR A 161 -1.87 -2.69 8.94
C THR A 161 -2.11 -1.25 9.39
N THR A 162 -2.32 -0.32 8.44
CA THR A 162 -2.69 1.06 8.73
C THR A 162 -4.09 1.12 9.35
N VAL A 163 -5.05 0.33 8.86
CA VAL A 163 -6.41 0.30 9.44
C VAL A 163 -6.38 -0.31 10.84
N GLU A 164 -5.69 -1.43 11.03
CA GLU A 164 -5.52 -2.05 12.36
C GLU A 164 -4.90 -1.08 13.36
N MET A 165 -3.91 -0.32 12.93
CA MET A 165 -3.30 0.74 13.71
C MET A 165 -4.29 1.85 14.09
N LEU A 166 -5.11 2.32 13.14
CA LEU A 166 -6.11 3.35 13.42
C LEU A 166 -7.16 2.87 14.42
N VAL A 167 -7.60 1.62 14.31
CA VAL A 167 -8.52 1.00 15.29
C VAL A 167 -7.87 0.90 16.66
N ALA A 168 -6.60 0.46 16.74
CA ALA A 168 -5.88 0.39 18.00
C ALA A 168 -5.65 1.77 18.63
N LEU A 169 -5.37 2.78 17.80
CA LEU A 169 -5.22 4.16 18.24
C LEU A 169 -6.53 4.73 18.77
N GLU A 170 -7.66 4.47 18.11
CA GLU A 170 -8.96 4.90 18.59
C GLU A 170 -9.28 4.30 19.97
N ARG A 171 -9.11 2.99 20.14
CA ARG A 171 -9.29 2.32 21.44
C ARG A 171 -8.38 2.92 22.52
N PHE A 172 -7.12 3.16 22.17
CA PHE A 172 -6.17 3.83 23.06
C PHE A 172 -6.69 5.21 23.49
N VAL A 173 -7.15 6.02 22.52
CA VAL A 173 -7.69 7.37 22.76
C VAL A 173 -8.92 7.30 23.66
N GLU A 174 -9.83 6.35 23.46
CA GLU A 174 -11.02 6.21 24.31
C GLU A 174 -10.68 5.92 25.77
N MET A 175 -9.56 5.23 26.03
CA MET A 175 -9.18 4.78 27.37
C MET A 175 -8.37 5.79 28.19
N VAL A 176 -7.49 6.59 27.58
CA VAL A 176 -6.54 7.44 28.34
C VAL A 176 -6.82 8.94 28.27
N TRP A 177 -7.89 9.35 27.59
CA TRP A 177 -8.08 10.74 27.15
C TRP A 177 -9.23 11.46 27.88
N ARG A 178 -8.96 12.70 28.33
CA ARG A 178 -9.91 13.61 29.01
C ARG A 178 -10.85 14.44 28.09
N SER A 179 -10.38 14.92 26.93
CA SER A 179 -11.09 15.78 25.95
C SER A 179 -11.04 15.25 24.50
N ARG A 180 -12.14 15.14 23.76
CA ARG A 180 -12.20 14.48 22.42
C ARG A 180 -11.48 15.17 21.24
N THR A 181 -10.52 16.08 21.45
CA THR A 181 -9.85 16.81 20.35
C THR A 181 -8.55 16.11 19.92
N VAL A 182 -8.66 15.12 19.02
CA VAL A 182 -7.50 14.47 18.40
C VAL A 182 -6.91 15.38 17.33
N GLN A 183 -5.67 15.84 17.51
CA GLN A 183 -4.91 16.49 16.46
C GLN A 183 -4.02 15.47 15.75
N ILE A 184 -4.53 14.93 14.64
CA ILE A 184 -3.67 14.23 13.68
C ILE A 184 -2.88 15.30 12.92
N THR A 185 -1.70 15.64 13.44
CA THR A 185 -0.75 16.45 12.69
C THR A 185 -0.03 15.52 11.71
N PRO A 186 -0.16 15.71 10.38
CA PRO A 186 0.75 15.07 9.44
C PRO A 186 2.18 15.37 9.90
N GLY A 187 3.08 14.39 9.88
CA GLY A 187 4.46 14.59 10.30
C GLY A 187 5.04 15.85 9.63
N ALA A 188 5.94 16.55 10.32
CA ALA A 188 6.51 17.84 9.90
C ALA A 188 7.33 17.81 8.58
N ILE A 189 7.26 16.71 7.82
CA ILE A 189 7.84 16.61 6.49
C ILE A 189 6.98 17.44 5.55
N PRO A 190 7.54 18.46 4.86
CA PRO A 190 6.75 19.45 4.13
C PRO A 190 5.88 18.91 2.98
N GLN A 191 6.03 17.64 2.59
CA GLN A 191 5.07 16.93 1.73
C GLN A 191 5.12 15.43 2.06
N PRO A 192 4.24 14.89 2.92
CA PRO A 192 4.17 13.46 3.15
C PRO A 192 3.47 12.81 1.96
N HIS A 193 4.22 12.57 0.89
CA HIS A 193 3.75 11.72 -0.20
C HIS A 193 3.73 10.28 0.31
N ILE A 194 2.58 9.64 0.21
CA ILE A 194 2.50 8.18 0.39
C ILE A 194 2.89 7.59 -0.94
N SER A 195 3.95 6.79 -0.97
CA SER A 195 4.41 6.21 -2.24
C SER A 195 3.35 5.28 -2.83
N ALA A 196 2.63 4.52 -1.98
CA ALA A 196 1.59 3.60 -2.41
C ALA A 196 0.40 3.48 -1.44
N PHE A 197 -0.81 3.39 -1.95
CA PHE A 197 -2.01 3.04 -1.19
C PHE A 197 -2.53 1.67 -1.63
N ASP A 198 -2.60 0.73 -0.70
CA ASP A 198 -3.13 -0.61 -0.93
C ASP A 198 -4.65 -0.64 -0.72
N LEU A 199 -5.41 -0.87 -1.78
CA LEU A 199 -6.87 -0.94 -1.77
C LEU A 199 -7.41 -2.08 -0.88
N THR A 200 -6.62 -3.12 -0.61
CA THR A 200 -7.00 -4.16 0.36
C THR A 200 -7.16 -3.62 1.78
N ALA A 201 -6.62 -2.44 2.08
CA ALA A 201 -6.87 -1.74 3.34
C ALA A 201 -8.36 -1.48 3.54
N LEU A 202 -9.11 -1.19 2.47
CA LEU A 202 -10.55 -0.92 2.56
C LEU A 202 -11.30 -2.11 3.14
N LEU A 203 -10.95 -3.34 2.73
CA LEU A 203 -11.60 -4.57 3.21
C LEU A 203 -11.43 -4.81 4.71
N ARG A 204 -10.46 -4.14 5.34
CA ARG A 204 -10.18 -4.27 6.78
C ARG A 204 -10.88 -3.21 7.62
N LEU A 205 -11.67 -2.33 7.01
CA LEU A 205 -12.47 -1.37 7.76
C LEU A 205 -13.51 -2.11 8.61
N PRO A 206 -13.56 -1.85 9.93
CA PRO A 206 -14.58 -2.45 10.77
C PRO A 206 -15.97 -1.93 10.34
N PRO A 207 -17.05 -2.73 10.50
CA PRO A 207 -18.41 -2.30 10.13
C PRO A 207 -18.86 -1.01 10.81
N ASN A 208 -18.34 -0.75 12.01
CA ASN A 208 -18.57 0.45 12.81
C ASN A 208 -17.41 1.46 12.72
N ALA A 209 -16.67 1.50 11.61
CA ALA A 209 -15.57 2.45 11.44
C ALA A 209 -16.02 3.88 11.70
N THR A 210 -15.31 4.56 12.59
CA THR A 210 -15.65 5.91 13.02
C THR A 210 -15.28 6.96 11.97
N PRO A 211 -15.82 8.19 12.08
CA PRO A 211 -15.43 9.29 11.20
C PRO A 211 -13.92 9.54 11.18
N PHE A 212 -13.23 9.33 12.30
CA PHE A 212 -11.78 9.45 12.41
C PHE A 212 -11.05 8.47 11.47
N ILE A 213 -11.40 7.18 11.52
CA ILE A 213 -10.78 6.15 10.68
C ILE A 213 -11.06 6.45 9.20
N LYS A 214 -12.33 6.70 8.86
CA LYS A 214 -12.78 6.98 7.49
C LYS A 214 -12.05 8.18 6.89
N GLN A 215 -12.08 9.33 7.59
CA GLN A 215 -11.43 10.56 7.12
C GLN A 215 -9.91 10.41 7.00
N THR A 216 -9.28 9.65 7.90
CA THR A 216 -7.83 9.41 7.84
C THR A 216 -7.49 8.59 6.60
N ILE A 217 -8.21 7.49 6.35
CA ILE A 217 -8.00 6.66 5.16
C ILE A 217 -8.21 7.47 3.86
N THR A 218 -9.29 8.25 3.77
CA THR A 218 -9.53 9.13 2.62
C THR A 218 -8.42 10.16 2.43
N ARG A 219 -7.87 10.71 3.52
CA ARG A 219 -6.75 11.66 3.46
C ARG A 219 -5.47 10.99 2.97
N LEU A 220 -5.14 9.80 3.45
CA LEU A 220 -3.97 9.03 3.02
C LEU A 220 -4.07 8.69 1.52
N ALA A 221 -5.25 8.30 1.06
CA ALA A 221 -5.52 8.03 -0.36
C ALA A 221 -5.29 9.25 -1.25
N LYS A 222 -5.75 10.43 -0.81
CA LYS A 222 -5.62 11.69 -1.55
C LYS A 222 -4.16 12.08 -1.83
N VAL A 223 -3.23 11.67 -0.97
CA VAL A 223 -1.79 11.98 -1.08
C VAL A 223 -0.97 10.81 -1.63
N ALA A 224 -1.61 9.73 -2.10
CA ALA A 224 -0.93 8.57 -2.65
C ALA A 224 -0.45 8.81 -4.10
N LEU A 225 0.79 8.44 -4.38
CA LEU A 225 1.41 8.52 -5.71
C LEU A 225 1.08 7.31 -6.59
N THR A 226 0.99 6.13 -5.98
CA THR A 226 0.52 4.90 -6.63
C THR A 226 -0.61 4.27 -5.84
N VAL A 227 -1.43 3.49 -6.54
CA VAL A 227 -2.48 2.67 -5.93
C VAL A 227 -2.25 1.22 -6.32
N GLU A 228 -2.39 0.33 -5.35
CA GLU A 228 -2.13 -1.08 -5.52
C GLU A 228 -3.34 -1.90 -5.06
N TRP A 229 -3.71 -2.90 -5.84
CA TRP A 229 -4.59 -3.99 -5.42
C TRP A 229 -3.73 -5.24 -5.27
N ARG A 230 -3.55 -5.72 -4.04
CA ARG A 230 -2.75 -6.93 -3.79
C ARG A 230 -3.63 -8.15 -3.57
N VAL A 231 -3.41 -9.18 -4.36
CA VAL A 231 -4.02 -10.49 -4.14
C VAL A 231 -3.11 -11.29 -3.21
N SER A 232 -3.63 -11.68 -2.06
CA SER A 232 -2.96 -12.54 -1.08
C SER A 232 -3.47 -13.98 -1.16
N ASN A 233 -2.74 -14.93 -0.57
CA ASN A 233 -3.21 -16.32 -0.47
C ASN A 233 -4.54 -16.43 0.28
N ALA A 234 -4.76 -15.57 1.28
CA ALA A 234 -6.00 -15.55 2.05
C ALA A 234 -7.20 -15.20 1.16
N ASP A 235 -7.02 -14.31 0.20
CA ASP A 235 -8.07 -13.89 -0.75
C ASP A 235 -8.48 -15.01 -1.72
N LEU A 236 -7.60 -16.01 -1.91
CA LEU A 236 -7.90 -17.19 -2.74
C LEU A 236 -8.67 -18.26 -1.95
N THR A 237 -8.51 -18.29 -0.63
CA THR A 237 -9.14 -19.31 0.25
C THR A 237 -10.39 -18.81 0.95
N ASP A 238 -10.46 -17.51 1.26
CA ASP A 238 -11.55 -16.86 1.98
C ASP A 238 -12.02 -15.63 1.19
N GLN A 239 -13.04 -15.84 0.36
CA GLN A 239 -13.57 -14.83 -0.55
C GLN A 239 -14.64 -13.94 0.11
N GLN A 240 -15.13 -14.29 1.30
CA GLN A 240 -16.27 -13.60 1.92
C GLN A 240 -16.04 -12.08 2.08
N PRO A 241 -14.86 -11.60 2.57
CA PRO A 241 -14.61 -10.17 2.71
C PRO A 241 -14.58 -9.41 1.38
N LEU A 242 -14.24 -10.11 0.29
CA LEU A 242 -14.14 -9.54 -1.06
C LEU A 242 -15.53 -9.41 -1.69
N GLU A 243 -16.38 -10.42 -1.49
CA GLU A 243 -17.69 -10.49 -2.13
C GLU A 243 -18.77 -9.69 -1.39
N SER A 244 -18.65 -9.52 -0.07
CA SER A 244 -19.68 -8.84 0.75
C SER A 244 -19.08 -7.68 1.56
N PRO A 245 -18.69 -6.56 0.90
CA PRO A 245 -18.18 -5.39 1.61
C PRO A 245 -19.22 -4.83 2.57
N ASN A 246 -18.80 -4.48 3.79
CA ASN A 246 -19.68 -3.83 4.77
C ASN A 246 -19.95 -2.36 4.39
N GLU A 247 -20.95 -1.72 5.02
CA GLU A 247 -21.35 -0.34 4.67
C GLU A 247 -20.24 0.70 4.87
N ALA A 248 -19.36 0.53 5.86
CA ALA A 248 -18.22 1.42 6.03
C ALA A 248 -17.23 1.31 4.87
N VAL A 249 -17.02 0.10 4.32
CA VAL A 249 -16.21 -0.12 3.11
C VAL A 249 -16.84 0.62 1.92
N LYS A 250 -18.14 0.45 1.70
CA LYS A 250 -18.86 1.08 0.58
C LYS A 250 -18.80 2.60 0.68
N GLU A 251 -19.04 3.15 1.87
CA GLU A 251 -18.98 4.60 2.14
C GLU A 251 -17.59 5.17 1.87
N VAL A 252 -16.53 4.53 2.39
CA VAL A 252 -15.16 5.01 2.17
C VAL A 252 -14.75 4.84 0.71
N ALA A 253 -15.08 3.71 0.06
CA ALA A 253 -14.79 3.49 -1.35
C ALA A 253 -15.48 4.54 -2.25
N ALA A 254 -16.72 4.92 -1.95
CA ALA A 254 -17.43 5.96 -2.68
C ALA A 254 -16.84 7.36 -2.46
N ALA A 255 -16.28 7.63 -1.28
CA ALA A 255 -15.73 8.94 -0.92
C ALA A 255 -14.23 9.12 -1.24
N ILE A 256 -13.52 8.03 -1.55
CA ILE A 256 -12.06 8.07 -1.77
C ILE A 256 -11.74 8.75 -3.11
N SER A 257 -10.67 9.54 -3.12
CA SER A 257 -10.12 10.11 -4.35
C SER A 257 -8.61 10.08 -4.29
N PHE A 258 -7.99 9.65 -5.38
CA PHE A 258 -6.56 9.48 -5.56
C PHE A 258 -6.01 10.60 -6.45
N ALA A 259 -6.11 11.83 -5.95
CA ALA A 259 -5.86 13.06 -6.70
C ALA A 259 -4.43 13.21 -7.27
N ASN A 260 -3.47 12.47 -6.73
CA ASN A 260 -2.06 12.48 -7.14
C ASN A 260 -1.58 11.16 -7.76
N THR A 261 -2.47 10.18 -7.90
CA THR A 261 -2.09 8.87 -8.42
C THR A 261 -2.01 8.89 -9.93
N GLU A 262 -0.84 8.54 -10.45
CA GLU A 262 -0.59 8.38 -11.90
C GLU A 262 -0.69 6.93 -12.35
N THR A 263 -0.48 6.00 -11.41
CA THR A 263 -0.33 4.57 -11.68
C THR A 263 -1.18 3.75 -10.72
N VAL A 264 -2.02 2.88 -11.28
CA VAL A 264 -2.75 1.84 -10.57
C VAL A 264 -2.12 0.51 -10.90
N SER A 265 -1.92 -0.37 -9.91
CA SER A 265 -1.33 -1.68 -10.13
C SER A 265 -2.16 -2.78 -9.46
N ILE A 266 -2.17 -3.95 -10.08
CA ILE A 266 -2.73 -5.18 -9.54
C ILE A 266 -1.58 -6.16 -9.38
N GLN A 267 -1.26 -6.53 -8.15
CA GLN A 267 -0.07 -7.32 -7.80
C GLN A 267 -0.47 -8.57 -7.03
N SER A 268 0.39 -9.59 -7.05
CA SER A 268 0.36 -10.68 -6.09
C SER A 268 1.33 -10.37 -4.94
N ASN A 269 1.04 -10.84 -3.73
CA ASN A 269 2.10 -10.87 -2.71
C ASN A 269 3.23 -11.78 -3.19
N SER A 270 4.48 -11.32 -3.10
CA SER A 270 5.70 -11.96 -3.65
C SER A 270 6.03 -13.36 -3.11
N HIS A 271 5.16 -13.96 -2.31
CA HIS A 271 5.34 -15.28 -1.70
C HIS A 271 4.54 -16.40 -2.38
N PHE A 272 3.95 -16.16 -3.56
CA PHE A 272 3.44 -17.25 -4.38
C PHE A 272 4.63 -18.07 -4.90
N ASN A 273 5.00 -19.12 -4.18
CA ASN A 273 5.94 -20.12 -4.68
C ASN A 273 5.36 -20.69 -5.99
N ASN A 274 6.13 -20.61 -7.07
CA ASN A 274 5.76 -21.13 -8.40
C ASN A 274 5.22 -22.57 -8.35
N ASN A 275 5.68 -23.37 -7.38
CA ASN A 275 5.24 -24.75 -7.19
C ASN A 275 3.76 -24.87 -6.78
N GLN A 276 3.17 -23.87 -6.09
CA GLN A 276 1.75 -23.89 -5.73
C GLN A 276 0.84 -23.52 -6.90
N GLN A 277 1.33 -22.71 -7.86
CA GLN A 277 0.55 -22.34 -9.05
C GLN A 277 0.27 -23.54 -9.95
N GLN A 278 1.19 -24.51 -10.03
CA GLN A 278 1.01 -25.71 -10.86
C GLN A 278 0.05 -26.75 -10.27
N GLN A 279 -0.16 -26.74 -8.94
CA GLN A 279 -0.95 -27.78 -8.27
C GLN A 279 -2.42 -27.40 -8.06
N GLN A 280 -2.78 -26.12 -8.15
CA GLN A 280 -4.16 -25.68 -7.90
C GLN A 280 -4.95 -25.59 -9.20
N GLN A 281 -5.48 -26.74 -9.62
CA GLN A 281 -6.54 -26.80 -10.62
C GLN A 281 -7.78 -26.09 -10.04
N GLN A 282 -8.23 -25.00 -10.71
CA GLN A 282 -9.38 -24.16 -10.35
C GLN A 282 -9.19 -23.16 -9.20
N ILE A 283 -8.12 -22.35 -9.22
CA ILE A 283 -8.12 -21.11 -8.42
C ILE A 283 -9.21 -20.18 -8.96
N VAL A 284 -10.28 -20.03 -8.17
CA VAL A 284 -11.31 -19.02 -8.44
C VAL A 284 -10.70 -17.65 -8.18
N SER A 285 -10.63 -16.83 -9.22
CA SER A 285 -10.13 -15.47 -9.08
C SER A 285 -11.05 -14.69 -8.11
N PRO A 286 -10.49 -13.98 -7.12
CA PRO A 286 -11.30 -13.24 -6.16
C PRO A 286 -12.07 -12.10 -6.84
N ARG A 287 -13.32 -11.87 -6.42
CA ARG A 287 -14.15 -10.76 -6.89
C ARG A 287 -14.17 -9.62 -5.87
N PRO A 288 -13.40 -8.55 -6.07
CA PRO A 288 -13.29 -7.49 -5.08
C PRO A 288 -14.44 -6.49 -5.22
N ASN A 289 -15.62 -6.83 -4.70
CA ASN A 289 -16.83 -6.02 -4.82
C ASN A 289 -16.70 -4.64 -4.17
N ALA A 290 -15.74 -4.45 -3.24
CA ALA A 290 -15.39 -3.12 -2.74
C ALA A 290 -14.98 -2.14 -3.85
N LEU A 291 -14.36 -2.62 -4.93
CA LEU A 291 -13.91 -1.78 -6.05
C LEU A 291 -15.07 -1.28 -6.91
N GLU A 292 -16.22 -1.96 -6.89
CA GLU A 292 -17.45 -1.53 -7.58
C GLU A 292 -18.01 -0.21 -7.01
N HIS A 293 -17.66 0.10 -5.76
CA HIS A 293 -18.11 1.29 -5.05
C HIS A 293 -17.19 2.50 -5.23
N LEU A 294 -16.07 2.34 -5.93
CA LEU A 294 -15.22 3.49 -6.29
C LEU A 294 -16.02 4.43 -7.21
N ASP A 295 -15.96 5.73 -6.94
CA ASP A 295 -16.58 6.72 -7.82
C ASP A 295 -15.93 6.65 -9.21
N GLY A 296 -16.69 6.08 -10.15
CA GLY A 296 -16.27 5.80 -11.52
C GLY A 296 -15.69 7.00 -12.28
N SER A 297 -16.01 8.22 -11.85
CA SER A 297 -15.55 9.45 -12.51
C SER A 297 -14.52 10.26 -11.74
N HIS A 298 -14.38 10.03 -10.44
CA HIS A 298 -13.62 10.94 -9.56
C HIS A 298 -12.55 10.24 -8.70
N ALA A 299 -12.53 8.91 -8.69
CA ALA A 299 -11.54 8.15 -7.93
C ALA A 299 -10.11 8.39 -8.45
N PHE A 300 -9.86 8.38 -9.77
CA PHE A 300 -8.51 8.45 -10.35
C PHE A 300 -8.35 9.52 -11.45
N PRO A 301 -8.40 10.82 -11.11
CA PRO A 301 -8.43 11.89 -12.11
C PRO A 301 -7.13 12.03 -12.93
N LYS A 302 -6.00 11.47 -12.47
CA LYS A 302 -4.69 11.57 -13.13
C LYS A 302 -4.09 10.22 -13.55
N ALA A 303 -4.78 9.12 -13.26
CA ALA A 303 -4.20 7.81 -13.54
C ALA A 303 -4.17 7.54 -15.04
N LYS A 304 -2.98 7.22 -15.55
CA LYS A 304 -2.72 6.98 -16.97
C LYS A 304 -2.29 5.55 -17.24
N ALA A 305 -1.87 4.83 -16.20
CA ALA A 305 -1.33 3.49 -16.32
C ALA A 305 -2.06 2.50 -15.40
N LEU A 306 -2.49 1.37 -15.97
CA LEU A 306 -2.84 0.17 -15.22
C LEU A 306 -1.75 -0.88 -15.40
N LEU A 307 -1.13 -1.28 -14.29
CA LEU A 307 -0.08 -2.28 -14.24
C LEU A 307 -0.62 -3.59 -13.70
N ILE A 308 -0.31 -4.72 -14.33
CA ILE A 308 -0.77 -6.04 -13.89
C ILE A 308 0.44 -6.93 -13.65
N ASP A 309 0.56 -7.51 -12.46
CA ASP A 309 1.68 -8.36 -12.02
C ASP A 309 1.16 -9.63 -11.30
N THR A 310 0.00 -10.13 -11.72
CA THR A 310 -0.56 -11.36 -11.18
C THR A 310 -1.56 -11.97 -12.16
N PRO A 311 -1.71 -13.30 -12.23
CA PRO A 311 -2.80 -13.95 -12.95
C PRO A 311 -4.16 -13.83 -12.23
N PHE A 312 -4.18 -13.53 -10.93
CA PHE A 312 -5.38 -13.60 -10.08
C PHE A 312 -6.15 -12.27 -9.97
N GLY A 313 -5.76 -11.27 -10.75
CA GLY A 313 -6.26 -9.91 -10.70
C GLY A 313 -7.39 -9.61 -11.67
N CYS A 314 -7.87 -10.59 -12.45
CA CYS A 314 -8.73 -10.34 -13.61
C CYS A 314 -10.06 -9.66 -13.26
N HIS A 315 -10.68 -10.02 -12.14
CA HIS A 315 -11.90 -9.37 -11.68
C HIS A 315 -11.69 -7.95 -11.11
N ALA A 316 -10.46 -7.56 -10.76
CA ALA A 316 -10.17 -6.20 -10.33
C ALA A 316 -10.05 -5.22 -11.52
N VAL A 317 -9.73 -5.72 -12.72
CA VAL A 317 -9.49 -4.86 -13.89
C VAL A 317 -10.71 -4.07 -14.30
N GLY A 318 -11.89 -4.70 -14.42
CA GLY A 318 -13.10 -4.00 -14.86
C GLY A 318 -13.51 -2.84 -13.95
N PRO A 319 -13.63 -3.04 -12.62
CA PRO A 319 -13.89 -1.96 -11.67
C PRO A 319 -12.84 -0.84 -11.72
N LEU A 320 -11.55 -1.19 -11.72
CA LEU A 320 -10.47 -0.20 -11.74
C LEU A 320 -10.45 0.59 -13.05
N MET A 321 -10.64 -0.06 -14.20
CA MET A 321 -10.73 0.62 -15.49
C MET A 321 -11.92 1.58 -15.56
N ARG A 322 -13.07 1.18 -15.00
CA ARG A 322 -14.22 2.09 -14.88
C ARG A 322 -13.87 3.31 -14.03
N ALA A 323 -13.22 3.11 -12.88
CA ALA A 323 -12.79 4.17 -11.98
C ALA A 323 -11.69 5.08 -12.55
N MET A 324 -10.89 4.57 -13.50
CA MET A 324 -9.81 5.30 -14.18
C MET A 324 -10.28 6.06 -15.44
N ARG A 325 -11.51 5.85 -15.93
CA ARG A 325 -12.02 6.39 -17.21
C ARG A 325 -11.17 6.03 -18.46
N SER A 326 -11.56 6.56 -19.62
CA SER A 326 -10.86 6.44 -20.92
C SER A 326 -9.50 7.16 -21.00
N THR A 327 -9.00 7.70 -19.89
CA THR A 327 -7.67 8.33 -19.79
C THR A 327 -6.53 7.33 -19.62
N VAL A 328 -6.84 6.03 -19.66
CA VAL A 328 -5.79 4.99 -19.64
C VAL A 328 -5.04 5.02 -20.97
N GLU A 329 -3.87 5.65 -20.91
CA GLU A 329 -2.91 5.73 -22.01
C GLU A 329 -2.10 4.43 -22.11
N ARG A 330 -1.88 3.73 -21.00
CA ARG A 330 -1.03 2.54 -20.96
C ARG A 330 -1.63 1.44 -20.09
N VAL A 331 -1.69 0.22 -20.64
CA VAL A 331 -1.89 -0.99 -19.85
C VAL A 331 -0.67 -1.86 -20.05
N GLU A 332 0.00 -2.20 -18.97
CA GLU A 332 1.27 -2.92 -19.01
C GLU A 332 1.24 -4.05 -18.01
N MET A 333 1.52 -5.27 -18.46
CA MET A 333 1.78 -6.35 -17.53
C MET A 333 3.24 -6.30 -17.11
N LEU A 334 3.50 -5.86 -15.87
CA LEU A 334 4.82 -5.90 -15.26
C LEU A 334 4.97 -7.24 -14.56
N SER A 335 5.34 -8.30 -15.26
CA SER A 335 5.71 -9.55 -14.56
C SER A 335 7.04 -9.31 -13.84
N THR A 336 7.02 -9.07 -12.53
CA THR A 336 8.25 -8.90 -11.72
C THR A 336 9.03 -10.21 -11.57
N GLY A 337 8.52 -11.32 -12.14
CA GLY A 337 9.14 -12.64 -12.13
C GLY A 337 9.21 -13.34 -13.49
N GLU A 338 9.23 -12.61 -14.60
CA GLU A 338 9.35 -13.14 -15.98
C GLU A 338 8.29 -14.16 -16.45
N MET A 339 7.32 -14.53 -15.62
CA MET A 339 6.36 -15.55 -16.01
C MET A 339 5.35 -14.95 -17.01
N PRO A 340 5.29 -15.45 -18.26
CA PRO A 340 4.22 -15.11 -19.19
C PRO A 340 2.87 -15.61 -18.64
N LEU A 341 1.75 -14.98 -19.05
CA LEU A 341 0.42 -15.50 -18.72
C LEU A 341 -0.13 -16.37 -19.84
N PRO A 342 -0.90 -17.41 -19.51
CA PRO A 342 -1.71 -18.10 -20.49
C PRO A 342 -2.60 -17.12 -21.25
N ALA A 343 -2.79 -17.42 -22.51
CA ALA A 343 -3.50 -16.53 -23.37
C ALA A 343 -5.02 -16.49 -23.08
N GLU A 344 -5.59 -17.55 -22.50
CA GLU A 344 -6.97 -17.45 -21.99
C GLU A 344 -7.08 -16.43 -20.85
N ALA A 345 -6.08 -16.36 -19.95
CA ALA A 345 -6.07 -15.41 -18.85
C ALA A 345 -6.04 -13.97 -19.37
N TRP A 346 -5.23 -13.69 -20.38
CA TRP A 346 -5.25 -12.41 -21.10
C TRP A 346 -6.61 -12.09 -21.72
N GLY A 347 -7.30 -13.10 -22.27
CA GLY A 347 -8.67 -12.95 -22.76
C GLY A 347 -9.64 -12.53 -21.67
N VAL A 348 -9.52 -13.09 -20.46
CA VAL A 348 -10.35 -12.68 -19.30
C VAL A 348 -10.03 -11.25 -18.88
N TYR A 349 -8.75 -10.87 -18.85
CA TYR A 349 -8.32 -9.50 -18.57
C TYR A 349 -8.90 -8.48 -19.55
N LEU A 350 -8.75 -8.75 -20.85
CA LEU A 350 -9.29 -7.90 -21.91
C LEU A 350 -10.82 -7.82 -21.84
N ALA A 351 -11.52 -8.95 -21.68
CA ALA A 351 -12.97 -8.96 -21.54
C ALA A 351 -13.43 -8.18 -20.29
N GLY A 352 -12.67 -8.27 -19.19
CA GLY A 352 -12.93 -7.53 -17.96
C GLY A 352 -12.81 -6.02 -18.12
N MET A 353 -11.92 -5.52 -18.99
CA MET A 353 -11.86 -4.08 -19.34
C MET A 353 -13.15 -3.61 -20.02
N GLY A 354 -13.86 -4.50 -20.71
CA GLY A 354 -15.15 -4.23 -21.34
C GLY A 354 -15.06 -3.53 -22.70
N PRO A 355 -16.13 -3.58 -23.50
CA PRO A 355 -16.11 -3.17 -24.90
C PRO A 355 -16.17 -1.67 -25.13
N HIS A 356 -16.47 -0.88 -24.10
CA HIS A 356 -16.52 0.58 -24.15
C HIS A 356 -15.16 1.23 -23.83
N THR A 357 -14.20 0.41 -23.37
CA THR A 357 -12.86 0.87 -23.04
C THR A 357 -12.04 1.04 -24.31
N THR A 358 -11.34 2.16 -24.42
CA THR A 358 -10.37 2.43 -25.49
C THR A 358 -9.01 2.65 -24.86
N LEU A 359 -8.04 1.82 -25.23
CA LEU A 359 -6.64 1.97 -24.86
C LEU A 359 -5.97 2.85 -25.92
N SER A 360 -5.66 4.09 -25.53
CA SER A 360 -5.15 5.09 -26.47
C SER A 360 -3.67 4.91 -26.80
N GLY A 361 -2.91 4.24 -25.94
CA GLY A 361 -1.52 3.87 -26.21
C GLY A 361 -1.32 2.36 -26.38
N THR A 362 -0.16 1.87 -25.92
CA THR A 362 0.28 0.50 -26.16
C THR A 362 -0.12 -0.42 -25.01
N LEU A 363 -0.72 -1.55 -25.36
CA LEU A 363 -0.91 -2.69 -24.48
C LEU A 363 0.33 -3.58 -24.54
N LYS A 364 1.05 -3.72 -23.42
CA LYS A 364 2.21 -4.60 -23.34
C LYS A 364 1.82 -5.95 -22.75
N MET A 365 2.05 -7.02 -23.50
CA MET A 365 1.62 -8.38 -23.18
C MET A 365 2.78 -9.35 -23.16
N ARG A 366 2.86 -10.18 -22.12
CA ARG A 366 3.72 -11.37 -22.07
C ARG A 366 2.80 -12.59 -22.05
N VAL A 367 2.81 -13.36 -23.13
CA VAL A 367 1.85 -14.45 -23.38
C VAL A 367 2.58 -15.79 -23.43
N GLU A 368 2.00 -16.78 -22.78
CA GLU A 368 2.41 -18.18 -22.84
C GLU A 368 1.42 -18.91 -23.75
N GLY A 369 1.93 -19.46 -24.84
CA GLY A 369 1.14 -20.14 -25.86
C GLY A 369 0.98 -21.61 -25.53
N TRP A 370 -0.12 -21.98 -24.87
CA TRP A 370 -0.51 -23.38 -24.62
C TRP A 370 -2.01 -23.52 -24.93
N GLY A 371 -2.43 -24.73 -25.29
CA GLY A 371 -3.85 -25.05 -25.46
C GLY A 371 -4.43 -24.71 -26.83
N GLU A 372 -5.76 -24.60 -26.88
CA GLU A 372 -6.48 -24.33 -28.12
C GLU A 372 -6.24 -22.91 -28.64
N PRO A 373 -6.37 -22.68 -29.97
CA PRO A 373 -6.30 -21.34 -30.55
C PRO A 373 -7.32 -20.41 -29.90
N ILE A 374 -6.86 -19.22 -29.52
CA ILE A 374 -7.68 -18.28 -28.78
C ILE A 374 -8.62 -17.54 -29.73
N ASP A 375 -9.87 -17.35 -29.32
CA ASP A 375 -10.94 -16.70 -30.09
C ASP A 375 -11.07 -15.19 -29.80
N TRP A 376 -9.98 -14.50 -29.41
CA TRP A 376 -10.02 -13.06 -29.08
C TRP A 376 -10.64 -12.22 -30.18
N GLY A 377 -10.26 -12.52 -31.42
CA GLY A 377 -10.75 -11.84 -32.61
C GLY A 377 -12.24 -12.08 -32.86
N ASP A 378 -12.69 -13.31 -32.65
CA ASP A 378 -14.10 -13.68 -32.86
C ASP A 378 -14.99 -13.09 -31.74
N ARG A 379 -14.40 -12.79 -30.58
CA ARG A 379 -15.03 -12.06 -29.46
C ARG A 379 -14.65 -10.58 -29.39
N ALA A 380 -14.13 -9.99 -30.47
CA ALA A 380 -13.66 -8.60 -30.50
C ALA A 380 -14.69 -7.57 -29.99
N HIS A 381 -15.99 -7.86 -30.16
CA HIS A 381 -17.10 -7.03 -29.66
C HIS A 381 -17.23 -6.99 -28.13
N LYS A 382 -16.61 -7.92 -27.39
CA LYS A 382 -16.54 -7.95 -25.92
C LYS A 382 -15.25 -7.36 -25.36
N MET A 383 -14.25 -7.15 -26.22
CA MET A 383 -12.90 -6.69 -25.86
C MET A 383 -12.78 -5.17 -26.00
N PRO A 384 -11.83 -4.52 -25.32
CA PRO A 384 -11.54 -3.10 -25.50
C PRO A 384 -11.09 -2.80 -26.94
N THR A 385 -11.18 -1.53 -27.31
CA THR A 385 -10.51 -1.02 -28.51
C THR A 385 -9.04 -0.78 -28.16
N VAL A 386 -8.11 -1.41 -28.88
CA VAL A 386 -6.66 -1.36 -28.59
C VAL A 386 -5.94 -0.84 -29.81
N LYS A 387 -5.20 0.27 -29.70
CA LYS A 387 -4.48 0.84 -30.86
C LYS A 387 -3.17 0.13 -31.18
N GLY A 388 -2.41 -0.21 -30.15
CA GLY A 388 -1.08 -0.80 -30.29
C GLY A 388 -0.86 -1.92 -29.30
N ILE A 389 -0.17 -2.97 -29.73
CA ILE A 389 0.24 -4.08 -28.87
C ILE A 389 1.75 -4.29 -28.99
N GLU A 390 2.43 -4.39 -27.85
CA GLU A 390 3.78 -4.95 -27.74
C GLU A 390 3.65 -6.36 -27.14
N LEU A 391 3.98 -7.36 -27.93
CA LEU A 391 3.78 -8.77 -27.62
C LEU A 391 5.12 -9.47 -27.40
N TYR A 392 5.28 -10.09 -26.24
CA TYR A 392 6.27 -11.12 -25.99
C TYR A 392 5.55 -12.47 -25.88
N LEU A 393 5.66 -13.31 -26.90
CA LEU A 393 5.02 -14.63 -26.93
C LEU A 393 6.08 -15.71 -26.71
N THR A 394 5.81 -16.61 -25.77
CA THR A 394 6.60 -17.83 -25.54
C THR A 394 5.72 -19.02 -25.80
N VAL A 395 6.11 -19.91 -26.72
CA VAL A 395 5.45 -21.19 -26.95
C VAL A 395 6.36 -22.29 -26.39
N PRO A 396 6.01 -22.92 -25.26
CA PRO A 396 6.90 -23.89 -24.64
C PRO A 396 7.04 -25.16 -25.45
N GLY A 397 8.28 -25.61 -25.58
CA GLY A 397 8.66 -26.76 -26.41
C GLY A 397 8.12 -28.11 -25.92
N ASN A 398 7.45 -28.17 -24.77
CA ASN A 398 6.77 -29.36 -24.27
C ASN A 398 5.30 -29.46 -24.70
N VAL A 399 4.73 -28.39 -25.27
CA VAL A 399 3.35 -28.36 -25.79
C VAL A 399 3.32 -28.69 -27.27
N ALA A 400 4.29 -28.17 -28.03
CA ALA A 400 4.46 -28.50 -29.42
C ALA A 400 5.28 -29.78 -29.54
N HIS A 401 4.67 -30.87 -30.00
CA HIS A 401 5.37 -32.11 -30.31
C HIS A 401 6.25 -31.96 -31.56
N SER A 402 6.08 -30.87 -32.31
CA SER A 402 6.90 -30.52 -33.47
C SER A 402 6.97 -29.00 -33.70
N LEU A 403 8.00 -28.56 -34.41
CA LEU A 403 8.13 -27.16 -34.87
C LEU A 403 6.94 -26.70 -35.73
N ALA A 404 6.25 -27.62 -36.41
CA ALA A 404 5.09 -27.28 -37.24
C ALA A 404 3.89 -26.86 -36.38
N GLU A 405 3.68 -27.50 -35.23
CA GLU A 405 2.60 -27.16 -34.28
C GLU A 405 2.85 -25.81 -33.61
N GLU A 406 4.11 -25.50 -33.26
CA GLU A 406 4.51 -24.18 -32.77
C GLU A 406 4.23 -23.09 -33.81
N ASP A 407 4.56 -23.35 -35.07
CA ASP A 407 4.32 -22.44 -36.19
C ASP A 407 2.82 -22.20 -36.43
N ASP A 408 2.01 -23.27 -36.38
CA ASP A 408 0.56 -23.20 -36.55
C ASP A 408 -0.10 -22.44 -35.40
N TYR A 409 0.31 -22.72 -34.15
CA TYR A 409 -0.20 -21.99 -32.98
C TYR A 409 0.14 -20.50 -33.07
N PHE A 410 1.41 -20.18 -33.34
CA PHE A 410 1.85 -18.80 -33.48
C PHE A 410 1.04 -18.07 -34.57
N TYR A 411 0.89 -18.69 -35.74
CA TYR A 411 0.17 -18.09 -36.84
C TYR A 411 -1.31 -17.86 -36.52
N ALA A 412 -1.97 -18.86 -35.92
CA ALA A 412 -3.36 -18.74 -35.48
C ALA A 412 -3.54 -17.66 -34.40
N PHE A 413 -2.60 -17.57 -33.44
CA PHE A 413 -2.58 -16.53 -32.43
C PHE A 413 -2.54 -15.14 -33.05
N ILE A 414 -1.63 -14.89 -33.99
CA ILE A 414 -1.52 -13.60 -34.66
C ILE A 414 -2.79 -13.29 -35.47
N GLN A 415 -3.35 -14.27 -36.19
CA GLN A 415 -4.62 -14.09 -36.92
C GLN A 415 -5.78 -13.66 -36.02
N GLN A 416 -5.79 -14.14 -34.77
CA GLN A 416 -6.83 -13.80 -33.81
C GLN A 416 -6.55 -12.45 -33.13
N LEU A 417 -5.28 -12.13 -32.88
CA LEU A 417 -4.85 -10.84 -32.35
C LEU A 417 -5.22 -9.67 -33.28
N ILE A 418 -4.94 -9.80 -34.58
CA ILE A 418 -5.14 -8.71 -35.55
C ILE A 418 -6.61 -8.36 -35.81
N LYS A 419 -7.53 -9.21 -35.36
CA LYS A 419 -8.98 -8.97 -35.43
C LYS A 419 -9.49 -8.08 -34.28
N LEU A 420 -8.67 -7.75 -33.28
CA LEU A 420 -9.06 -6.84 -32.20
C LEU A 420 -9.41 -5.45 -32.75
N ARG A 421 -10.41 -4.81 -32.13
CA ARG A 421 -10.95 -3.53 -32.61
C ARG A 421 -9.94 -2.40 -32.43
N GLY A 422 -9.80 -1.57 -33.47
CA GLY A 422 -8.95 -0.38 -33.47
C GLY A 422 -7.46 -0.65 -33.51
N LEU A 423 -7.04 -1.90 -33.69
CA LEU A 423 -5.62 -2.27 -33.73
C LEU A 423 -4.97 -1.77 -35.01
N ASP A 424 -3.96 -0.94 -34.85
CA ASP A 424 -3.20 -0.34 -35.96
C ASP A 424 -1.76 -0.85 -36.00
N ARG A 425 -1.23 -1.31 -34.85
CA ARG A 425 0.15 -1.78 -34.72
C ARG A 425 0.27 -2.98 -33.77
N VAL A 426 1.02 -4.00 -34.19
CA VAL A 426 1.54 -5.05 -33.32
C VAL A 426 3.06 -5.08 -33.46
N GLU A 427 3.78 -5.04 -32.36
CA GLU A 427 5.23 -5.21 -32.30
C GLU A 427 5.55 -6.45 -31.50
N ILE A 428 6.22 -7.41 -32.13
CA ILE A 428 6.54 -8.70 -31.55
C ILE A 428 8.00 -8.63 -31.08
N MET A 429 8.15 -8.65 -29.76
CA MET A 429 9.39 -8.60 -29.03
C MET A 429 9.84 -10.04 -28.77
N GLU A 430 10.65 -10.60 -29.67
CA GLU A 430 11.12 -11.98 -29.59
C GLU A 430 12.64 -12.07 -29.33
N PRO A 431 13.10 -13.06 -28.53
CA PRO A 431 14.52 -13.34 -28.34
C PRO A 431 15.22 -14.11 -29.48
N VAL A 432 14.58 -14.34 -30.66
CA VAL A 432 15.17 -14.74 -31.99
C VAL A 432 14.45 -15.95 -32.63
N GLY A 433 14.03 -15.79 -33.89
CA GLY A 433 13.92 -16.88 -34.90
C GLY A 433 12.51 -17.28 -35.34
N THR A 434 11.67 -17.75 -34.41
CA THR A 434 10.40 -18.43 -34.73
C THR A 434 9.41 -17.53 -35.45
N SER A 435 8.99 -16.39 -34.88
CA SER A 435 7.97 -15.54 -35.50
C SER A 435 8.32 -15.12 -36.93
N ARG A 436 9.60 -14.76 -37.16
CA ARG A 436 10.07 -14.32 -38.47
C ARG A 436 10.03 -15.46 -39.49
N ARG A 437 10.44 -16.66 -39.10
CA ARG A 437 10.39 -17.85 -39.95
C ARG A 437 8.94 -18.17 -40.34
N VAL A 438 8.03 -18.20 -39.36
CA VAL A 438 6.61 -18.49 -39.58
C VAL A 438 5.99 -17.50 -40.55
N LEU A 439 6.10 -16.20 -40.27
CA LEU A 439 5.47 -15.17 -41.09
C LEU A 439 6.09 -15.06 -42.48
N ARG A 440 7.39 -15.28 -42.66
CA ARG A 440 7.98 -15.33 -44.02
C ARG A 440 7.45 -16.49 -44.83
N THR A 441 7.23 -17.63 -44.19
CA THR A 441 6.76 -18.85 -44.84
C THR A 441 5.26 -18.75 -45.17
N ARG A 442 4.44 -18.30 -44.23
CA ARG A 442 2.97 -18.23 -44.36
C ARG A 442 2.48 -16.96 -45.07
N CYS A 443 3.25 -15.87 -45.02
CA CYS A 443 2.91 -14.59 -45.63
C CYS A 443 4.03 -14.13 -46.59
N PRO A 444 4.24 -14.81 -47.73
CA PRO A 444 5.33 -14.48 -48.66
C PRO A 444 5.23 -13.06 -49.23
N ASN A 445 4.01 -12.52 -49.33
CA ASN A 445 3.75 -11.14 -49.78
C ASN A 445 3.93 -10.09 -48.67
N LYS A 446 4.40 -10.49 -47.49
CA LYS A 446 4.56 -9.64 -46.30
C LYS A 446 3.23 -9.00 -45.84
N THR A 447 2.12 -9.71 -45.98
CA THR A 447 0.80 -9.25 -45.55
C THR A 447 0.03 -10.34 -44.81
N ILE A 448 -0.71 -9.96 -43.76
CA ILE A 448 -1.63 -10.84 -43.03
C ILE A 448 -2.91 -10.07 -42.70
N GLY A 449 -4.04 -10.50 -43.30
CA GLY A 449 -5.26 -9.68 -43.29
C GLY A 449 -4.98 -8.27 -43.83
N ASP A 450 -5.42 -7.25 -43.10
CA ASP A 450 -5.20 -5.83 -43.44
C ASP A 450 -3.88 -5.27 -42.88
N PHE A 451 -2.89 -6.11 -42.55
CA PHE A 451 -1.62 -5.67 -41.99
C PHE A 451 -0.45 -5.98 -42.92
N THR A 452 0.48 -5.04 -43.05
CA THR A 452 1.80 -5.25 -43.67
C THR A 452 2.82 -5.64 -42.60
N ILE A 453 3.70 -6.56 -42.93
CA ILE A 453 4.71 -7.13 -42.04
C ILE A 453 6.07 -6.51 -42.36
N ASP A 454 6.63 -5.81 -41.38
CA ASP A 454 7.99 -5.27 -41.41
C ASP A 454 8.93 -6.13 -40.54
N PHE A 455 10.06 -6.50 -41.14
CA PHE A 455 11.09 -7.34 -40.52
C PHE A 455 12.34 -6.53 -40.12
N HIS A 456 12.37 -5.20 -40.27
CA HIS A 456 13.50 -4.36 -39.91
C HIS A 456 13.55 -4.10 -38.39
N GLY A 457 14.57 -4.64 -37.71
CA GLY A 457 14.74 -4.49 -36.25
C GLY A 457 13.83 -5.43 -35.47
N SER A 458 12.77 -4.93 -34.86
CA SER A 458 11.67 -5.73 -34.27
C SER A 458 10.71 -6.21 -35.37
N LEU A 459 10.03 -7.34 -35.18
CA LEU A 459 8.96 -7.76 -36.09
C LEU A 459 7.71 -6.89 -35.84
N ARG A 460 7.24 -6.17 -36.87
CA ARG A 460 6.11 -5.24 -36.75
C ARG A 460 5.03 -5.56 -37.77
N LEU A 461 3.78 -5.52 -37.33
CA LEU A 461 2.60 -5.56 -38.16
C LEU A 461 1.95 -4.18 -38.10
N ILE A 462 1.79 -3.53 -39.26
CA ILE A 462 1.20 -2.19 -39.37
C ILE A 462 -0.03 -2.29 -40.26
N ARG A 463 -1.17 -1.78 -39.77
CA ARG A 463 -2.41 -1.81 -40.54
C ARG A 463 -2.28 -0.97 -41.81
N THR A 464 -2.64 -1.54 -42.94
CA THR A 464 -2.66 -0.82 -44.21
C THR A 464 -3.82 0.15 -44.20
N THR A 465 -3.53 1.45 -44.03
CA THR A 465 -4.50 2.50 -44.35
C THR A 465 -4.57 2.58 -45.87
N TRP A 466 -5.47 1.81 -46.47
CA TRP A 466 -5.89 2.09 -47.84
C TRP A 466 -6.60 3.44 -47.79
N THR A 467 -5.86 4.52 -48.04
CA THR A 467 -6.48 5.78 -48.41
C THR A 467 -7.34 5.45 -49.61
N SER A 468 -8.65 5.45 -49.45
CA SER A 468 -9.62 5.35 -50.53
C SER A 468 -9.36 6.55 -51.44
N ARG A 469 -8.40 6.41 -52.37
CA ARG A 469 -8.25 7.34 -53.48
C ARG A 469 -9.55 7.22 -54.26
N GLY A 470 -10.28 8.34 -54.30
CA GLY A 470 -11.63 8.44 -54.83
C GLY A 470 -11.77 7.73 -56.18
N ARG A 471 -12.84 6.94 -56.27
CA ARG A 471 -13.50 6.68 -57.54
C ARG A 471 -14.54 7.75 -57.77
#